data_AF-A0A2S6IPP8-F1
#
_entry.id   AF-A0A2S6IPP8-F1
#
_cell.length_a   1.000
_cell.length_b   1.000
_cell.length_c   1.000
_cell.angle_alpha   90.00
_cell.angle_beta   90.00
_cell.angle_gamma   90.00
#
_symmetry.space_group_name_H-M   'P 1'
#
loop_
_entity.id
_entity.type
_entity.pdbx_description
1 polymer ?
#
loop_
_entity_poly.entity_id
_entity_poly.type
_entity_poly.pdbx_seq_one_letter_code
_entity_poly.pdbx_strand_id
1 'polypeptide(L)'
;MLNSYTYQITDYFGFQTPWYVEYMICFGQVVWQGVMITLWSRKNSWDYLGNMSAVSTLGGILLLPILLLQQFIELHPFLYIGYFMLVVGVMLLEHIRRCGNMKLGYLPTVSWLSFRCVVLIIILTLFN
;
A
#
# COMPACT_ATOMS: atom_id res chain seq x y z
N MET A 1 8.80 -1.71 9.46
CA MET A 1 9.05 -2.33 8.13
C MET A 1 8.84 -1.31 7.03
N LEU A 2 7.62 -0.82 6.82
CA LEU A 2 7.36 0.17 5.77
C LEU A 2 8.14 1.49 6.00
N ASN A 3 8.20 2.00 7.24
CA ASN A 3 9.02 3.16 7.57
C ASN A 3 10.51 3.01 7.28
N SER A 4 11.10 1.89 7.69
CA SER A 4 12.50 1.57 7.42
C SER A 4 12.79 1.49 5.92
N TYR A 5 11.82 0.99 5.14
CA TYR A 5 11.90 0.90 3.69
C TYR A 5 11.76 2.28 3.02
N THR A 6 10.75 3.05 3.44
CA THR A 6 10.50 4.41 2.94
C THR A 6 11.70 5.31 3.21
N TYR A 7 12.34 5.19 4.37
CA TYR A 7 13.54 5.97 4.70
C TYR A 7 14.65 5.83 3.64
N GLN A 8 14.88 4.62 3.11
CA GLN A 8 15.89 4.39 2.05
C GLN A 8 15.57 5.13 0.75
N ILE A 9 14.29 5.34 0.46
CA ILE A 9 13.84 6.00 -0.76
C ILE A 9 13.78 7.51 -0.53
N THR A 10 13.21 7.96 0.58
CA THR A 10 12.94 9.38 0.81
C THR A 10 14.21 10.16 1.17
N ASP A 11 15.19 9.51 1.82
CA ASP A 11 16.53 10.08 2.04
C ASP A 11 17.23 10.44 0.72
N TYR A 12 17.06 9.60 -0.32
CA TYR A 12 17.57 9.90 -1.67
C TYR A 12 16.87 11.11 -2.32
N PHE A 13 15.57 11.30 -2.06
CA PHE A 13 14.79 12.43 -2.61
C PHE A 13 14.80 13.68 -1.72
N GLY A 14 15.48 13.66 -0.58
CA GLY A 14 15.65 14.83 0.29
C GLY A 14 14.43 15.20 1.13
N PHE A 15 13.43 14.31 1.26
CA PHE A 15 12.29 14.52 2.15
C PHE A 15 12.18 13.40 3.18
N GLN A 16 11.60 13.68 4.34
CA GLN A 16 11.35 12.67 5.37
C GLN A 16 9.94 12.81 5.90
N THR A 17 9.23 11.69 5.98
CA THR A 17 7.90 11.64 6.58
C THR A 17 8.00 11.15 8.03
N PRO A 18 7.28 11.79 8.96
CA PRO A 18 7.18 11.30 10.33
C PRO A 18 6.55 9.90 10.40
N TRP A 19 6.97 9.10 11.37
CA TRP A 19 6.50 7.72 11.58
C TRP A 19 4.97 7.59 11.69
N TYR A 20 4.29 8.62 12.21
CA TYR A 20 2.82 8.61 12.38
C TYR A 20 2.05 8.77 11.07
N VAL A 21 2.68 9.32 10.01
CA VAL A 21 2.05 9.51 8.69
C VAL A 21 1.65 8.18 8.08
N GLU A 22 2.49 7.15 8.21
CA GLU A 22 2.16 5.81 7.70
C GLU A 22 0.95 5.20 8.40
N TYR A 23 0.85 5.36 9.72
CA TYR A 23 -0.31 4.89 10.47
C TYR A 23 -1.58 5.61 10.03
N MET A 24 -1.52 6.94 9.82
CA MET A 24 -2.66 7.71 9.31
C MET A 24 -3.07 7.27 7.91
N ILE A 25 -2.11 6.98 7.02
CA ILE A 25 -2.39 6.51 5.65
C ILE A 25 -3.01 5.12 5.68
N CYS A 26 -2.44 4.18 6.44
CA CYS A 26 -2.95 2.82 6.54
C CYS A 26 -4.35 2.79 7.16
N PHE A 27 -4.56 3.54 8.25
CA PHE A 27 -5.87 3.66 8.88
C PHE A 27 -6.88 4.34 7.96
N GLY A 28 -6.48 5.45 7.32
CA GLY A 28 -7.30 6.15 6.34
C GLY A 28 -7.70 5.26 5.17
N GLN A 29 -6.80 4.41 4.67
CA GLN A 29 -7.08 3.47 3.59
C GLN A 29 -8.13 2.44 4.00
N VAL A 30 -8.04 1.89 5.21
CA VAL A 30 -9.03 0.95 5.75
C VAL A 30 -10.39 1.62 5.95
N VAL A 31 -10.42 2.83 6.51
CA VAL A 31 -11.66 3.59 6.72
C VAL A 31 -12.30 3.95 5.39
N TRP A 32 -11.53 4.48 4.43
CA TRP A 32 -12.00 4.84 3.10
C TRP A 32 -12.65 3.65 2.38
N GLN A 33 -11.94 2.52 2.36
CA GLN A 33 -12.43 1.29 1.75
C GLN A 33 -13.63 0.71 2.48
N GLY A 34 -13.62 0.73 3.82
CA GLY A 34 -14.71 0.29 4.66
C GLY A 34 -15.99 1.09 4.42
N VAL A 35 -15.90 2.42 4.34
CA VAL A 35 -17.04 3.28 4.02
C VAL A 35 -17.55 3.00 2.61
N MET A 36 -16.65 2.96 1.61
CA MET A 36 -17.02 2.76 0.22
C MET A 36 -17.74 1.41 0.01
N ILE A 37 -17.20 0.32 0.56
CA ILE A 37 -17.85 -1.00 0.46
C ILE A 37 -19.14 -1.09 1.26
N THR A 38 -19.26 -0.39 2.39
CA THR A 38 -20.49 -0.41 3.20
C THR A 38 -21.63 0.28 2.47
N LEU A 39 -21.34 1.35 1.73
CA LEU A 39 -22.31 2.05 0.89
C LEU A 39 -22.71 1.23 -0.34
N TRP A 40 -21.76 0.50 -0.96
CA TRP A 40 -22.01 -0.24 -2.20
C TRP A 40 -22.57 -1.65 -1.98
N SER A 41 -22.02 -2.38 -1.01
CA SER A 41 -22.34 -3.79 -0.73
C SER A 41 -22.16 -4.11 0.75
N ARG A 42 -23.11 -3.63 1.56
CA ARG A 42 -23.14 -3.81 3.03
C ARG A 42 -23.00 -5.28 3.47
N LYS A 43 -23.46 -6.21 2.63
CA LYS A 43 -23.42 -7.66 2.91
C LYS A 43 -22.01 -8.23 2.83
N ASN A 44 -21.13 -7.66 2.00
CA ASN A 44 -19.78 -8.17 1.74
C ASN A 44 -18.68 -7.33 2.41
N SER A 45 -19.04 -6.33 3.22
CA SER A 45 -18.08 -5.34 3.75
C SER A 45 -17.00 -5.95 4.63
N TRP A 46 -17.37 -6.87 5.53
CA TRP A 46 -16.43 -7.55 6.41
C TRP A 46 -15.50 -8.49 5.65
N ASP A 47 -16.05 -9.27 4.71
CA ASP A 47 -15.26 -10.18 3.86
C ASP A 47 -14.28 -9.41 2.97
N TYR A 48 -14.70 -8.24 2.47
CA TYR A 48 -13.84 -7.37 1.69
C TYR A 48 -12.70 -6.79 2.53
N LEU A 49 -13.00 -6.25 3.72
CA LEU A 49 -11.98 -5.71 4.63
C LEU A 49 -10.97 -6.79 5.06
N GLY A 50 -11.43 -8.02 5.33
CA GLY A 50 -10.56 -9.16 5.63
C GLY A 50 -9.68 -9.57 4.43
N ASN A 51 -10.24 -9.58 3.22
CA ASN A 51 -9.45 -9.85 2.02
C ASN A 51 -8.42 -8.74 1.74
N MET A 52 -8.78 -7.49 2.01
CA MET A 52 -7.90 -6.34 1.84
C MET A 52 -6.75 -6.34 2.87
N SER A 53 -7.02 -6.73 4.12
CA SER A 53 -5.97 -6.87 5.13
C SER A 53 -5.00 -8.00 4.77
N ALA A 54 -5.50 -9.13 4.25
CA ALA A 54 -4.64 -10.22 3.76
C ALA A 54 -3.71 -9.79 2.63
N VAL A 55 -4.20 -9.02 1.65
CA VAL A 55 -3.36 -8.45 0.58
C VAL A 55 -2.30 -7.50 1.14
N SER A 56 -2.66 -6.68 2.12
CA SER A 56 -1.73 -5.73 2.77
C SER A 56 -0.64 -6.45 3.57
N THR A 57 -1.00 -7.52 4.29
CA THR A 57 -0.06 -8.39 5.00
C THR A 57 0.89 -9.09 4.03
N LEU A 58 0.37 -9.60 2.91
CA LEU A 58 1.18 -10.21 1.85
C LEU A 58 2.21 -9.20 1.32
N GLY A 59 1.79 -7.96 1.05
CA GLY A 59 2.71 -6.88 0.66
C GLY A 59 3.81 -6.63 1.68
N GLY A 60 3.47 -6.56 2.97
CA GLY A 60 4.45 -6.39 4.04
C GLY A 60 5.45 -7.53 4.13
N ILE A 61 5.00 -8.77 3.99
CA ILE A 61 5.85 -9.96 3.96
C ILE A 61 6.76 -9.93 2.73
N LEU A 62 6.24 -9.54 1.57
CA LEU A 62 7.03 -9.43 0.36
C LEU A 62 8.09 -8.32 0.43
N LEU A 63 7.95 -7.31 1.29
CA LEU A 63 8.98 -6.28 1.49
C LEU A 63 10.10 -6.72 2.43
N LEU A 64 9.92 -7.77 3.22
CA LEU A 64 10.93 -8.25 4.18
C LEU A 64 12.23 -8.74 3.53
N PRO A 65 12.24 -9.52 2.45
CA PRO A 65 13.46 -10.07 1.87
C PRO A 65 14.49 -9.00 1.49
N ILE A 66 14.04 -7.90 0.88
CA ILE A 66 14.95 -6.83 0.47
C ILE A 66 15.48 -6.01 1.66
N LEU A 67 14.67 -5.85 2.71
CA LEU A 67 15.11 -5.22 3.96
C LEU A 67 16.13 -6.09 4.71
N LEU A 68 16.00 -7.42 4.65
CA LEU A 68 16.99 -8.33 5.21
C LEU A 68 18.28 -8.33 4.39
N LEU A 69 18.18 -8.34 3.05
CA LEU A 69 19.35 -8.28 2.17
C LEU A 69 20.18 -7.02 2.36
N GLN A 70 19.53 -5.88 2.65
CA GLN A 70 20.21 -4.63 2.97
C GLN A 70 21.19 -4.76 4.16
N GLN A 71 20.91 -5.64 5.12
CA GLN A 71 21.79 -5.83 6.28
C GLN A 71 23.14 -6.48 5.90
N PHE A 72 23.21 -7.10 4.72
CA PHE A 72 24.39 -7.81 4.25
C PHE A 72 25.11 -7.08 3.11
N ILE A 73 24.38 -6.31 2.29
CA ILE A 73 24.91 -5.66 1.08
C ILE A 73 24.28 -4.27 0.92
N GLU A 74 25.08 -3.27 0.58
CA GLU A 74 24.59 -1.95 0.18
C GLU A 74 23.88 -2.02 -1.17
N LEU A 75 22.58 -1.70 -1.19
CA LEU A 75 21.75 -1.73 -2.39
C LEU A 75 21.55 -0.31 -2.94
N HIS A 76 21.57 -0.19 -4.26
CA HIS A 76 21.31 1.08 -4.93
C HIS A 76 19.85 1.52 -4.72
N PRO A 77 19.54 2.81 -4.44
CA PRO A 77 18.18 3.32 -4.24
C PRO A 77 17.14 2.90 -5.31
N PHE A 78 17.52 2.90 -6.59
CA PHE A 78 16.67 2.41 -7.69
C PHE A 78 16.21 0.95 -7.56
N LEU A 79 16.99 0.07 -6.90
CA LEU A 79 16.56 -1.31 -6.65
C LEU A 79 15.40 -1.37 -5.66
N TYR A 80 15.39 -0.49 -4.65
CA TYR A 80 14.25 -0.35 -3.75
C TYR A 80 13.02 0.10 -4.54
N ILE A 81 13.12 1.16 -5.35
CA ILE A 81 11.97 1.61 -6.16
C ILE A 81 11.44 0.50 -7.08
N GLY A 82 12.34 -0.19 -7.80
CA GLY A 82 11.94 -1.29 -8.69
C GLY A 82 11.26 -2.43 -7.95
N TYR A 83 11.80 -2.83 -6.80
CA TYR A 83 11.22 -3.89 -5.98
C TYR A 83 9.88 -3.49 -5.36
N PHE A 84 9.76 -2.24 -4.90
CA PHE A 84 8.51 -1.69 -4.40
C PHE A 84 7.41 -1.78 -5.46
N MET A 85 7.71 -1.36 -6.69
CA MET A 85 6.77 -1.42 -7.81
C MET A 85 6.38 -2.85 -8.16
N LEU A 86 7.31 -3.81 -8.07
CA LEU A 86 7.01 -5.23 -8.24
C LEU A 86 6.02 -5.71 -7.16
N VAL A 87 6.29 -5.42 -5.88
CA VAL A 87 5.41 -5.80 -4.77
C VAL A 87 4.03 -5.18 -4.91
N VAL A 88 3.95 -3.88 -5.23
CA VAL A 88 2.69 -3.18 -5.50
C VAL A 88 1.94 -3.81 -6.67
N GLY A 89 2.63 -4.21 -7.73
CA GLY A 89 2.05 -4.93 -8.87
C GLY A 89 1.42 -6.26 -8.46
N VAL A 90 2.13 -7.06 -7.66
CA VAL A 90 1.61 -8.33 -7.12
C VAL A 90 0.39 -8.09 -6.23
N MET A 91 0.44 -7.09 -5.35
CA MET A 91 -0.71 -6.71 -4.51
C MET A 91 -1.92 -6.29 -5.33
N LEU A 92 -1.72 -5.52 -6.41
CA LEU A 92 -2.78 -5.06 -7.28
C LEU A 92 -3.45 -6.24 -8.02
N LEU A 93 -2.66 -7.16 -8.56
CA LEU A 93 -3.17 -8.37 -9.22
C LEU A 93 -3.97 -9.25 -8.26
N GLU A 94 -3.47 -9.46 -7.04
CA GLU A 94 -4.16 -10.24 -6.02
C GLU A 94 -5.46 -9.55 -5.55
N HIS A 95 -5.44 -8.22 -5.42
CA HIS A 95 -6.64 -7.44 -5.08
C HIS A 95 -7.72 -7.56 -6.17
N ILE A 96 -7.34 -7.43 -7.44
CA ILE A 96 -8.26 -7.63 -8.58
C ILE A 96 -8.83 -9.04 -8.57
N ARG A 97 -7.97 -10.06 -8.37
CA ARG A 97 -8.40 -11.47 -8.30
C ARG A 97 -9.44 -11.70 -7.20
N ARG A 98 -9.21 -11.16 -6.00
CA ARG A 98 -10.13 -11.29 -4.86
C ARG A 98 -11.43 -10.50 -5.06
N CYS A 99 -11.36 -9.30 -5.63
CA CYS A 99 -12.56 -8.52 -5.96
C CYS A 99 -13.42 -9.22 -7.03
N GLY A 100 -12.78 -9.85 -8.01
CA GLY A 100 -13.45 -10.70 -9.00
C GLY A 100 -14.20 -11.87 -8.37
N ASN A 101 -13.55 -12.59 -7.45
CA ASN A 101 -14.18 -13.70 -6.72
C ASN A 101 -15.39 -13.27 -5.88
N MET A 102 -15.36 -12.05 -5.32
CA MET A 102 -16.48 -11.47 -4.56
C MET A 102 -17.56 -10.80 -5.42
N LYS A 103 -17.43 -10.82 -6.76
CA LYS A 103 -18.33 -10.15 -7.72
C LYS A 103 -18.52 -8.64 -7.45
N LEU A 104 -17.53 -7.99 -6.84
CA LEU A 104 -17.56 -6.54 -6.53
C LEU A 104 -17.13 -5.68 -7.73
N GLY A 105 -16.69 -6.31 -8.82
CA GLY A 105 -16.17 -5.63 -10.01
C GLY A 105 -14.84 -4.92 -9.74
N TYR A 106 -14.54 -3.89 -10.54
CA TYR A 106 -13.29 -3.12 -10.44
C TYR A 106 -13.40 -1.87 -9.55
N LEU A 107 -14.60 -1.52 -9.08
CA LEU A 107 -14.84 -0.32 -8.26
C LEU A 107 -13.96 -0.26 -7.00
N PRO A 108 -13.82 -1.34 -6.21
CA PRO A 108 -12.94 -1.31 -5.04
C PRO A 108 -11.48 -1.05 -5.41
N THR A 109 -11.01 -1.63 -6.53
CA THR A 109 -9.65 -1.42 -7.04
C THR A 109 -9.42 0.03 -7.50
N VAL A 110 -10.39 0.63 -8.21
CA VAL A 110 -10.29 2.03 -8.63
C VAL A 110 -10.28 2.96 -7.42
N SER A 111 -11.17 2.73 -6.45
CA SER A 111 -11.21 3.48 -5.19
C SER A 111 -9.91 3.33 -4.37
N TRP A 112 -9.32 2.14 -4.41
CA TRP A 112 -8.06 1.86 -3.72
C TRP A 112 -6.90 2.63 -4.34
N LEU A 113 -6.83 2.65 -5.68
CA LEU A 113 -5.79 3.35 -6.41
C LEU A 113 -5.96 4.87 -6.27
N SER A 114 -7.19 5.38 -6.33
CA SER A 114 -7.46 6.82 -6.20
C SER A 114 -7.02 7.36 -4.85
N PHE A 115 -7.35 6.67 -3.74
CA PHE A 115 -6.87 7.06 -2.41
C PHE A 115 -5.34 7.09 -2.36
N ARG A 116 -4.67 6.07 -2.91
CA ARG A 116 -3.20 5.99 -2.94
C ARG A 116 -2.59 7.13 -3.74
N CYS A 117 -3.16 7.50 -4.89
CA CYS A 117 -2.70 8.63 -5.69
C CYS A 117 -2.90 9.97 -4.96
N VAL A 118 -4.06 10.18 -4.32
CA VAL A 118 -4.34 11.41 -3.55
C VAL A 118 -3.37 11.55 -2.39
N VAL A 119 -3.15 10.47 -1.62
CA VAL A 119 -2.17 10.47 -0.53
C VAL A 119 -0.76 10.76 -1.03
N LEU A 120 -0.35 10.18 -2.16
CA LEU A 120 0.96 10.44 -2.74
C LEU A 120 1.14 11.92 -3.09
N ILE A 121 0.14 12.55 -3.71
CA ILE A 121 0.15 13.99 -4.03
C ILE A 121 0.24 14.83 -2.75
N ILE A 122 -0.52 14.48 -1.70
CA ILE A 122 -0.48 15.18 -0.41
C ILE A 122 0.92 15.10 0.21
N ILE A 123 1.55 13.90 0.22
CA ILE A 123 2.90 13.73 0.76
C ILE A 123 3.89 14.58 -0.03
N LEU A 124 3.86 14.51 -1.36
CA LEU A 124 4.77 15.27 -2.23
C LEU A 124 4.57 16.78 -2.15
N THR A 125 3.40 17.27 -1.74
CA THR A 125 3.15 18.71 -1.61
C THR A 125 3.47 19.22 -0.21
N LEU A 126 3.31 18.38 0.82
CA LEU A 126 3.48 18.79 2.22
C LEU A 126 4.90 18.58 2.74
N PHE A 127 5.65 17.63 2.17
CA PHE A 127 7.00 17.26 2.63
C PHE A 127 8.13 17.59 1.63
N ASN A 128 7.82 18.19 0.48
CA ASN A 128 8.78 18.73 -0.48
C ASN A 128 8.88 20.25 -0.31
#